data_AF-A0A0C3C914-F1
#
_entry.id   AF-A0A0C3C914-F1
#
_cell.length_a   1.000
_cell.length_b   1.000
_cell.length_c   1.000
_cell.angle_alpha   90.00
_cell.angle_beta   90.00
_cell.angle_gamma   90.00
#
_symmetry.space_group_name_H-M   'P 1'
#
loop_
_entity.id
_entity.type
_entity.pdbx_description
1 polymer ?
#
loop_
_entity_poly.entity_id
_entity_poly.type
_entity_poly.pdbx_seq_one_letter_code
_entity_poly.pdbx_strand_id
1 'polypeptide(L)'
;MVPTNPNWEGPWHGQVDNAIPSRSLMCAILATLYNLGWTTLHSKDVSKKQLDKDTILFRHQATPVPPWAWFSISFNKGDLLRLIHAPQEMTPAFLSPKSFCSSSYIFNNPDAISEFKCNGYPWFVWDSEAVSIRVLLLSMFYVLEVHGFKLYISLD
;
A
#
# COMPACT_ATOMS: atom_id res chain seq x y z
N MET A 1 -13.66 8.78 -29.47
CA MET A 1 -14.35 8.26 -28.26
C MET A 1 -13.38 7.34 -27.55
N VAL A 2 -13.00 7.67 -26.32
CA VAL A 2 -12.23 6.73 -25.48
C VAL A 2 -13.18 5.60 -25.11
N PRO A 3 -12.83 4.32 -25.32
CA PRO A 3 -13.69 3.21 -24.91
C PRO A 3 -13.85 3.26 -23.40
N THR A 4 -15.07 3.51 -22.91
CA THR A 4 -15.36 3.39 -21.49
C THR A 4 -15.46 1.92 -21.17
N ASN A 5 -14.48 1.40 -20.43
CA ASN A 5 -14.56 0.05 -19.85
C ASN A 5 -15.85 0.00 -18.98
N PRO A 6 -16.80 -0.90 -19.27
CA PRO A 6 -18.06 -0.97 -18.53
C PRO A 6 -17.89 -1.28 -17.03
N ASN A 7 -16.70 -1.71 -16.61
CA ASN A 7 -16.35 -1.97 -15.21
C ASN A 7 -15.53 -0.82 -14.57
N TRP A 8 -15.43 0.35 -15.21
CA TRP A 8 -14.72 1.50 -14.65
C TRP A 8 -15.58 2.23 -13.61
N GLU A 9 -15.29 1.98 -12.34
CA GLU A 9 -16.00 2.59 -11.20
C GLU A 9 -15.41 3.94 -10.77
N GLY A 10 -14.50 4.50 -11.57
CA GLY A 10 -13.85 5.77 -11.30
C GLY A 10 -12.46 5.63 -10.66
N PRO A 11 -11.68 6.72 -10.66
CA PRO A 11 -10.27 6.69 -10.27
C PRO A 11 -10.04 6.50 -8.77
N TRP A 12 -11.10 6.65 -7.96
CA TRP A 12 -11.05 6.54 -6.50
C TRP A 12 -11.70 5.25 -5.99
N HIS A 13 -12.16 4.38 -6.88
CA HIS A 13 -12.74 3.12 -6.46
C HIS A 13 -11.65 2.23 -5.85
N GLY A 14 -11.75 2.01 -4.54
CA GLY A 14 -10.71 1.38 -3.72
C GLY A 14 -11.03 -0.04 -3.29
N GLN A 15 -12.04 -0.70 -3.85
CA GLN A 15 -12.49 -2.01 -3.36
C GLN A 15 -12.15 -3.17 -4.31
N VAL A 16 -11.92 -4.33 -3.69
CA VAL A 16 -11.78 -5.65 -4.33
C VAL A 16 -10.68 -5.68 -5.43
N ASP A 17 -11.03 -6.08 -6.65
CA ASP A 17 -10.07 -6.37 -7.72
C ASP A 17 -9.74 -5.12 -8.54
N ASN A 18 -10.61 -4.10 -8.52
CA ASN A 18 -10.45 -2.86 -9.28
C ASN A 18 -9.72 -1.76 -8.51
N ALA A 19 -9.15 -2.10 -7.37
CA ALA A 19 -8.61 -1.09 -6.48
C ALA A 19 -7.18 -0.66 -6.84
N ILE A 20 -6.42 -1.46 -7.60
CA ILE A 20 -5.04 -1.12 -8.00
C ILE A 20 -4.93 0.31 -8.60
N PRO A 21 -5.77 0.73 -9.59
CA PRO A 21 -5.73 2.09 -10.12
C PRO A 21 -5.81 3.21 -9.07
N SER A 22 -6.66 3.08 -8.06
CA SER A 22 -6.80 4.13 -7.04
C SER A 22 -5.59 4.21 -6.12
N ARG A 23 -4.93 3.08 -5.82
CA ARG A 23 -3.69 3.05 -5.02
C ARG A 23 -2.51 3.58 -5.82
N SER A 24 -2.42 3.22 -7.10
CA SER A 24 -1.44 3.80 -8.04
C SER A 24 -1.60 5.31 -8.15
N LEU A 25 -2.85 5.80 -8.30
CA LEU A 25 -3.14 7.23 -8.36
C LEU A 25 -2.73 7.94 -7.06
N MET A 26 -3.11 7.40 -5.90
CA MET A 26 -2.77 8.02 -4.62
C MET A 26 -1.25 8.05 -4.39
N CYS A 27 -0.55 6.96 -4.73
CA CYS A 27 0.91 6.90 -4.67
C CYS A 27 1.54 7.99 -5.57
N ALA A 28 1.03 8.18 -6.79
CA ALA A 28 1.50 9.21 -7.70
C ALA A 28 1.22 10.64 -7.20
N ILE A 29 0.05 10.88 -6.59
CA ILE A 29 -0.31 12.17 -5.99
C ILE A 29 0.63 12.49 -4.83
N LEU A 30 0.86 11.55 -3.93
CA LEU A 30 1.75 11.74 -2.77
C LEU A 30 3.20 11.99 -3.22
N ALA A 31 3.70 11.23 -4.19
CA ALA A 31 5.02 11.45 -4.77
C ALA A 31 5.15 12.83 -5.43
N THR A 32 4.12 13.25 -6.16
CA THR A 32 4.08 14.57 -6.82
C THR A 32 4.09 15.70 -5.79
N LEU A 33 3.22 15.62 -4.78
CA LEU A 33 3.16 16.59 -3.69
C LEU A 33 4.51 16.69 -2.96
N TYR A 34 5.11 15.55 -2.64
CA TYR A 34 6.42 15.50 -1.99
C TYR A 34 7.51 16.19 -2.80
N ASN A 35 7.58 15.91 -4.10
CA ASN A 35 8.55 16.53 -5.01
C ASN A 35 8.31 18.04 -5.19
N LEU A 36 7.08 18.51 -4.98
CA LEU A 36 6.71 19.93 -4.95
C LEU A 36 6.94 20.59 -3.57
N GLY A 37 7.56 19.89 -2.62
CA GLY A 37 7.83 20.43 -1.28
C GLY A 37 6.66 20.29 -0.29
N TRP A 38 5.61 19.54 -0.62
CA TRP A 38 4.52 19.23 0.31
C TRP A 38 4.79 17.92 1.03
N THR A 39 5.09 18.00 2.32
CA THR A 39 5.31 16.84 3.17
C THR A 39 4.07 16.56 4.02
N THR A 40 3.74 15.30 4.21
CA THR A 40 2.61 14.86 5.03
C THR A 40 2.94 15.13 6.49
N LEU A 41 2.05 15.83 7.18
CA LEU A 41 2.11 15.98 8.62
C LEU A 41 1.54 14.74 9.28
N HIS A 42 0.27 14.43 9.02
CA HIS A 42 -0.48 13.31 9.59
C HIS A 42 -1.56 12.85 8.60
N SER A 43 -1.90 11.56 8.64
CA SER A 43 -3.19 11.04 8.18
C SER A 43 -4.03 10.75 9.39
N LYS A 44 -5.28 11.20 9.42
CA LYS A 44 -6.24 10.76 10.43
C LYS A 44 -7.60 10.53 9.80
N ASP A 45 -8.26 9.50 10.29
CA ASP A 45 -9.71 9.46 10.31
C ASP A 45 -10.19 10.54 11.30
N VAL A 46 -10.89 11.55 10.78
CA VAL A 46 -11.30 12.74 11.54
C VAL A 46 -12.72 12.59 12.09
N SER A 47 -13.51 11.62 11.63
CA SER A 47 -14.81 11.35 12.23
C SER A 47 -14.91 9.91 12.74
N LYS A 48 -16.02 9.64 13.43
CA LYS A 48 -16.33 8.33 14.03
C LYS A 48 -17.44 7.63 13.28
N LYS A 49 -17.77 8.11 12.08
CA LYS A 49 -18.82 7.52 11.26
C LYS A 49 -18.31 6.21 10.69
N GLN A 50 -19.20 5.23 10.62
CA GLN A 50 -18.94 4.02 9.87
C GLN A 50 -18.76 4.41 8.39
N LEU A 51 -17.69 3.93 7.75
CA LEU A 51 -17.28 4.28 6.37
C LEU A 51 -16.71 5.69 6.20
N ASP A 52 -16.00 6.21 7.20
CA ASP A 52 -15.37 7.53 7.07
C ASP A 52 -14.15 7.50 6.13
N LYS A 53 -13.74 8.69 5.70
CA LYS A 53 -12.63 8.90 4.77
C LYS A 53 -11.42 9.44 5.52
N ASP A 54 -10.23 9.01 5.10
CA ASP A 54 -9.01 9.61 5.57
C ASP A 54 -8.89 11.08 5.18
N THR A 55 -8.45 11.89 6.13
CA THR A 55 -7.99 13.26 5.90
C THR A 55 -6.48 13.32 5.98
N ILE A 56 -5.84 13.72 4.88
CA ILE A 56 -4.38 13.88 4.80
C ILE A 56 -4.04 15.37 4.93
N LEU A 57 -3.22 15.70 5.93
CA LEU A 57 -2.75 17.06 6.15
C LEU A 57 -1.31 17.22 5.65
N PHE A 58 -1.05 18.28 4.88
CA PHE A 58 0.26 18.57 4.32
C PHE A 58 0.83 19.89 4.84
N ARG A 59 2.16 19.97 4.93
CA ARG A 59 2.92 21.19 5.15
C ARG A 59 3.85 21.41 3.96
N HIS A 60 3.77 22.60 3.38
CA HIS A 60 4.75 23.05 2.40
C HIS A 60 6.05 23.44 3.10
N GLN A 61 7.18 23.04 2.51
CA GLN A 61 8.52 23.45 2.94
C GLN A 61 9.30 24.00 1.74
N ALA A 62 10.10 25.03 1.99
CA ALA A 62 10.86 25.72 0.94
C ALA A 62 12.13 24.95 0.49
N THR A 63 12.62 24.02 1.32
CA THR A 63 13.83 23.26 1.02
C THR A 63 13.50 22.12 0.05
N PRO A 64 14.24 21.98 -1.06
CA PRO A 64 14.08 20.87 -1.99
C PRO A 64 14.24 19.55 -1.24
N VAL A 65 13.27 18.67 -1.38
CA VAL A 65 13.34 17.34 -0.80
C VAL A 65 14.03 16.42 -1.82
N PRO A 66 15.02 15.62 -1.42
CA PRO A 66 15.61 14.64 -2.33
C PRO A 66 14.52 13.74 -2.92
N PRO A 67 14.57 13.38 -4.21
CA PRO A 67 13.59 12.46 -4.79
C PRO A 67 13.71 11.09 -4.11
N TRP A 68 12.56 10.46 -3.87
CA TRP A 68 12.47 9.09 -3.34
C TRP A 68 11.77 8.19 -4.35
N ALA A 69 12.05 6.89 -4.27
CA ALA A 69 11.22 5.89 -4.92
C ALA A 69 9.93 5.69 -4.12
N TRP A 70 8.81 5.51 -4.82
CA TRP A 70 7.48 5.38 -4.22
C TRP A 70 6.82 4.10 -4.72
N PHE A 71 6.20 3.38 -3.81
CA PHE A 71 5.33 2.25 -4.14
C PHE A 71 4.27 2.08 -3.06
N SER A 72 3.21 1.34 -3.38
CA SER A 72 2.12 1.06 -2.45
C SER A 72 2.16 -0.40 -2.00
N ILE A 73 1.92 -0.61 -0.71
CA ILE A 73 1.55 -1.91 -0.16
C ILE A 73 0.04 -1.88 0.06
N SER A 74 -0.67 -2.91 -0.39
CA SER A 74 -2.12 -3.04 -0.16
C SER A 74 -2.43 -4.41 0.43
N PHE A 75 -3.16 -4.40 1.54
CA PHE A 75 -3.81 -5.58 2.10
C PHE A 75 -5.16 -5.69 1.43
N ASN A 76 -5.41 -6.81 0.74
CA ASN A 76 -6.64 -6.99 -0.02
C ASN A 76 -7.30 -8.32 0.34
N LYS A 77 -8.64 -8.33 0.32
CA LYS A 77 -9.44 -9.45 0.83
C LYS A 77 -8.97 -9.78 2.27
N GLY A 78 -9.12 -11.03 2.72
CA GLY A 78 -8.64 -11.43 4.04
C GLY A 78 -7.18 -11.89 4.08
N ASP A 79 -6.56 -12.15 2.92
CA ASP A 79 -5.32 -12.91 2.83
C ASP A 79 -4.37 -12.50 1.69
N LEU A 80 -4.66 -11.48 0.89
CA LEU A 80 -3.79 -11.07 -0.21
C LEU A 80 -2.92 -9.87 0.16
N LEU A 81 -1.63 -9.94 -0.16
CA LEU A 81 -0.70 -8.83 -0.11
C LEU A 81 -0.36 -8.40 -1.54
N ARG A 82 -0.49 -7.11 -1.84
CA ARG A 82 -0.09 -6.51 -3.13
C ARG A 82 1.05 -5.52 -2.92
N LEU A 83 2.07 -5.63 -3.76
CA LEU A 83 3.08 -4.60 -3.98
C LEU A 83 2.80 -3.95 -5.34
N ILE A 84 2.55 -2.65 -5.35
CA ILE A 84 2.15 -1.89 -6.55
C ILE A 84 3.24 -0.86 -6.84
N HIS A 85 3.86 -0.97 -8.02
CA HIS A 85 5.02 -0.19 -8.47
C HIS A 85 6.28 -0.36 -7.61
N ALA A 86 6.38 -1.49 -6.90
CA ALA A 86 7.56 -1.78 -6.09
C ALA A 86 8.77 -2.13 -6.97
N PRO A 87 9.99 -1.79 -6.54
CA PRO A 87 11.21 -2.30 -7.15
C PRO A 87 11.22 -3.84 -7.20
N GLN A 88 11.83 -4.41 -8.24
CA GLN A 88 11.79 -5.85 -8.52
C GLN A 88 12.36 -6.71 -7.39
N GLU A 89 13.33 -6.17 -6.64
CA GLU A 89 13.97 -6.78 -5.48
C GLU A 89 13.04 -6.90 -4.26
N MET A 90 12.00 -6.08 -4.17
CA MET A 90 11.10 -6.09 -3.01
C MET A 90 10.23 -7.34 -2.97
N THR A 91 9.80 -7.83 -4.13
CA THR A 91 8.99 -9.05 -4.24
C THR A 91 9.64 -10.28 -3.59
N PRO A 92 10.86 -10.69 -3.97
CA PRO A 92 11.54 -11.80 -3.30
C PRO A 92 11.89 -11.47 -1.85
N ALA A 93 12.18 -10.21 -1.50
CA ALA A 93 12.46 -9.81 -0.13
C ALA A 93 11.26 -10.03 0.81
N PHE A 94 10.04 -9.70 0.37
CA PHE A 94 8.80 -9.93 1.12
C PHE A 94 8.39 -11.42 1.18
N LEU A 95 8.82 -12.23 0.21
CA LEU A 95 8.58 -13.68 0.20
C LEU A 95 9.63 -14.48 0.99
N SER A 96 10.82 -13.90 1.22
CA SER A 96 11.91 -14.58 1.92
C SER A 96 11.57 -15.03 3.36
N PRO A 97 10.79 -14.28 4.17
CA PRO A 97 10.35 -14.75 5.46
C PRO A 97 9.22 -15.76 5.23
N LYS A 98 9.55 -17.06 5.29
CA LYS A 98 8.58 -18.16 5.11
C LYS A 98 7.38 -18.10 6.07
N SER A 99 7.48 -17.33 7.16
CA SER A 99 6.38 -17.06 8.10
C SER A 99 5.27 -16.18 7.51
N PHE A 100 5.56 -15.41 6.47
CA PHE A 100 4.69 -14.35 5.96
C PHE A 100 3.66 -14.86 4.92
N CYS A 101 4.15 -15.49 3.85
CA CYS A 101 3.35 -15.98 2.73
C CYS A 101 3.73 -17.41 2.37
N SER A 102 2.75 -18.30 2.20
CA SER A 102 2.96 -19.59 1.54
C SER A 102 3.06 -19.39 0.03
N SER A 103 4.25 -19.02 -0.45
CA SER A 103 4.82 -19.41 -1.75
C SER A 103 3.90 -19.42 -2.99
N SER A 104 2.85 -18.59 -3.05
CA SER A 104 1.95 -18.54 -4.20
C SER A 104 1.98 -17.12 -4.74
N TYR A 105 2.96 -16.92 -5.61
CA TYR A 105 3.02 -15.81 -6.54
C TYR A 105 1.80 -15.87 -7.44
N ILE A 106 0.88 -14.92 -7.32
CA ILE A 106 -0.36 -14.95 -8.09
C ILE A 106 -0.15 -14.28 -9.45
N PHE A 107 0.59 -13.16 -9.51
CA PHE A 107 0.65 -12.35 -10.72
C PHE A 107 1.84 -11.36 -10.75
N ASN A 108 2.56 -11.26 -11.88
CA ASN A 108 3.36 -10.09 -12.28
C ASN A 108 2.69 -9.46 -13.48
N ASN A 109 2.39 -8.16 -13.45
CA ASN A 109 2.13 -7.42 -14.68
C ASN A 109 3.35 -6.59 -15.08
N PRO A 110 3.54 -6.27 -16.38
CA PRO A 110 4.33 -5.13 -16.85
C PRO A 110 4.21 -3.84 -16.04
N ASP A 111 3.08 -3.58 -15.38
CA ASP A 111 2.88 -2.39 -14.53
C ASP A 111 3.58 -2.46 -13.14
N ALA A 112 4.48 -3.41 -12.93
CA ALA A 112 5.21 -3.64 -11.68
C ALA A 112 4.28 -3.90 -10.48
N ILE A 113 3.30 -4.79 -10.68
CA ILE A 113 2.38 -5.23 -9.63
C ILE A 113 2.68 -6.69 -9.30
N SER A 114 2.96 -6.97 -8.03
CA SER A 114 3.12 -8.33 -7.50
C SER A 114 2.06 -8.62 -6.44
N GLU A 115 1.41 -9.77 -6.55
CA GLU A 115 0.39 -10.22 -5.58
C GLU A 115 0.76 -11.59 -5.00
N PHE A 116 0.59 -11.73 -3.69
CA PHE A 116 0.93 -12.93 -2.93
C PHE A 116 -0.20 -13.32 -1.97
N LYS A 117 -0.41 -14.63 -1.81
CA LYS A 117 -1.32 -15.17 -0.79
C LYS A 117 -0.58 -15.38 0.53
N CYS A 118 -1.11 -14.77 1.58
CA CYS A 118 -0.63 -14.93 2.94
C CYS A 118 -1.16 -16.21 3.57
N ASN A 119 -0.51 -16.65 4.64
CA ASN A 119 -0.97 -17.80 5.42
C ASN A 119 -2.19 -17.42 6.26
N GLY A 120 -3.30 -18.17 6.12
CA GLY A 120 -4.54 -17.89 6.84
C GLY A 120 -5.23 -16.62 6.33
N TYR A 121 -5.86 -15.86 7.23
CA TYR A 121 -6.55 -14.60 6.92
C TYR A 121 -6.04 -13.44 7.80
N PRO A 122 -4.75 -13.05 7.68
CA PRO A 122 -4.13 -12.09 8.59
C PRO A 122 -4.75 -10.70 8.51
N TRP A 123 -5.49 -10.37 7.44
CA TRP A 123 -6.15 -9.06 7.30
C TRP A 123 -7.58 -9.07 7.84
N PHE A 124 -8.04 -10.22 8.33
CA PHE A 124 -9.39 -10.41 8.88
C PHE A 124 -9.31 -11.09 10.25
N VAL A 125 -8.82 -10.37 11.24
CA VAL A 125 -8.57 -10.91 12.58
C VAL A 125 -9.67 -10.57 13.56
N TRP A 126 -10.06 -11.58 14.33
CA TRP A 126 -10.97 -11.49 15.47
C TRP A 126 -10.16 -11.72 16.76
N ASP A 127 -10.26 -10.80 17.72
CA ASP A 127 -9.69 -10.89 19.06
C ASP A 127 -8.18 -11.25 19.14
N SER A 128 -7.84 -12.43 19.70
CA SER A 128 -6.51 -12.76 20.22
C SER A 128 -5.37 -12.85 19.19
N GLU A 129 -5.70 -12.86 17.90
CA GLU A 129 -4.68 -12.93 16.82
C GLU A 129 -4.09 -11.55 16.48
N ALA A 130 -4.56 -10.48 17.13
CA ALA A 130 -4.10 -9.11 16.88
C ALA A 130 -2.61 -8.90 17.21
N VAL A 131 -2.02 -9.72 18.09
CA VAL A 131 -0.57 -9.68 18.36
C VAL A 131 0.21 -10.21 17.17
N SER A 132 -0.26 -11.28 16.54
CA SER A 132 0.36 -11.90 15.37
C SER A 132 0.43 -10.94 14.19
N ILE A 133 -0.61 -10.14 13.94
CA ILE A 133 -0.58 -9.09 12.90
C ILE A 133 0.49 -8.04 13.20
N ARG A 134 0.64 -7.60 14.46
CA ARG A 134 1.65 -6.60 14.79
C ARG A 134 3.06 -7.11 14.52
N VAL A 135 3.33 -8.38 14.85
CA VAL A 135 4.61 -9.04 14.52
C VAL A 135 4.80 -9.14 13.00
N LEU A 136 3.73 -9.44 12.27
CA LEU A 136 3.72 -9.49 10.82
C LEU A 136 4.08 -8.12 10.19
N LEU A 137 3.43 -7.05 10.64
CA LEU A 137 3.71 -5.67 10.21
C LEU A 137 5.13 -5.23 10.55
N LEU A 138 5.63 -5.56 11.75
CA LEU A 138 7.02 -5.28 12.13
C LEU A 138 8.01 -5.99 11.22
N SER A 139 7.71 -7.22 10.82
CA SER A 139 8.54 -7.96 9.87
C SER A 139 8.56 -7.29 8.49
N MET A 140 7.42 -6.76 8.02
CA MET A 140 7.39 -5.96 6.79
C MET A 140 8.21 -4.68 6.92
N PHE A 141 8.09 -3.94 8.04
CA PHE A 141 8.86 -2.72 8.26
C PHE A 141 10.36 -2.99 8.30
N TYR A 142 10.77 -4.09 8.92
CA TYR A 142 12.16 -4.53 8.89
C TYR A 142 12.65 -4.78 7.45
N VAL A 143 11.86 -5.48 6.62
CA VAL A 143 12.21 -5.71 5.20
C VAL A 143 12.33 -4.38 4.45
N LEU A 144 11.41 -3.44 4.67
CA LEU A 144 11.48 -2.11 4.07
C LEU A 144 12.75 -1.37 4.47
N GLU A 145 13.05 -1.33 5.77
CA GLU A 145 14.20 -0.60 6.32
C GLU A 145 15.53 -1.15 5.80
N VAL A 146 15.68 -2.48 5.74
CA VAL A 146 16.86 -3.14 5.15
C VAL A 146 17.07 -2.76 3.68
N HIS A 147 16.00 -2.43 2.95
CA HIS A 147 16.05 -2.00 1.55
C HIS A 147 16.01 -0.48 1.38
N GLY A 148 16.19 0.29 2.46
CA GLY A 148 16.23 1.76 2.41
C GLY A 148 14.86 2.44 2.26
N PHE A 149 13.77 1.71 2.47
CA PHE A 149 12.41 2.22 2.47
C PHE A 149 11.90 2.49 3.87
N LYS A 150 10.98 3.46 3.98
CA LYS A 150 10.26 3.77 5.20
C LYS A 150 8.78 3.98 4.90
N LEU A 151 7.92 3.72 5.89
CA LEU A 151 6.51 4.08 5.78
C LEU A 151 6.37 5.60 5.71
N TYR A 152 5.71 6.09 4.66
CA TYR A 152 5.38 7.52 4.54
C TYR A 152 4.02 7.84 5.17
N ILE A 153 3.00 7.05 4.82
CA ILE A 153 1.62 7.20 5.29
C ILE A 153 0.89 5.87 5.16
N SER A 154 -0.10 5.62 6.03
CA SER A 154 -1.09 4.56 5.90
C SER A 154 -2.45 5.17 5.59
N LEU A 155 -3.20 4.55 4.67
CA LEU A 155 -4.54 4.98 4.25
C LEU A 155 -5.50 3.78 4.26
N ASP A 156 -6.78 4.03 4.53
CA ASP A 156 -7.92 3.10 4.45
C ASP A 156 -8.74 3.31 3.16
#